data_AF-A0A9N9TPM8-F1
#
_entry.id   AF-A0A9N9TPM8-F1
#
_cell.length_a   1.000
_cell.length_b   1.000
_cell.length_c   1.000
_cell.angle_alpha   90.00
_cell.angle_beta   90.00
_cell.angle_gamma   90.00
#
_symmetry.space_group_name_H-M   'P 1'
#
loop_
_entity.id
_entity.type
_entity.pdbx_description
1 polymer ?
#
loop_
_entity_poly.entity_id
_entity_poly.type
_entity_poly.pdbx_seq_one_letter_code
_entity_poly.pdbx_strand_id
1 'polypeptide(L)'
;MSKNCRCSFYFDNYHIKSLIKSNVVKYLTDLGIIPVVYCQKATQIDAGTTYEMPKKKKGVCKFRKRKFEGFVGSKGDVILDLMPKKVATLRTGQMVKIPVRLQILCNFVLKNAEVEEIFIKPGHQIKQENIKAVLNKGEALPADANPVDVAQIILQFLKELPVPVIPECQHQFLLTCYDHADREDVLPLACLLLPPNHVNLLAYLMQFFEQISTHHKRNKMTVATLGKCVGPLIMPVNAPEDIKKVVNIMVTLMRRADLIGMVPELMTLEPKPSRRRRSWVESLLKRC
;
A
#
# COMPACT_ATOMS: atom_id res chain seq x y z
N MET A 1 12.17 24.35 8.35
CA MET A 1 10.90 23.60 8.55
C MET A 1 10.28 23.35 7.18
N SER A 2 10.38 22.12 6.66
CA SER A 2 9.83 21.78 5.34
C SER A 2 8.30 21.85 5.39
N LYS A 3 7.72 22.71 4.54
CA LYS A 3 6.27 22.92 4.44
C LYS A 3 5.66 21.82 3.59
N ASN A 4 5.59 20.61 4.12
CA ASN A 4 4.71 19.59 3.54
C ASN A 4 3.26 19.99 3.84
N CYS A 5 2.40 20.09 2.82
CA CYS A 5 1.00 20.42 3.00
C CYS A 5 0.33 19.35 3.86
N ARG A 6 -0.26 19.76 5.00
CA ARG A 6 -1.06 18.92 5.90
C ARG A 6 -2.49 18.79 5.40
N CYS A 7 -2.63 18.39 4.15
CA CYS A 7 -3.92 18.41 3.48
C CYS A 7 -4.79 17.30 4.12
N SER A 8 -5.71 17.71 5.00
CA SER A 8 -6.41 16.88 5.98
C SER A 8 -7.54 16.02 5.40
N PHE A 9 -7.76 16.04 4.08
CA PHE A 9 -8.86 15.32 3.45
C PHE A 9 -8.49 14.76 2.06
N TYR A 10 -8.60 13.43 1.97
CA TYR A 10 -8.90 12.60 0.78
C TYR A 10 -8.15 12.80 -0.54
N PHE A 11 -7.58 11.69 -1.05
CA PHE A 11 -7.32 11.48 -2.48
C PHE A 11 -8.58 11.45 -3.37
N ASP A 12 -9.78 11.48 -2.80
CA ASP A 12 -11.05 11.57 -3.55
C ASP A 12 -11.58 13.00 -3.71
N ASN A 13 -11.17 13.96 -2.85
CA ASN A 13 -11.73 15.33 -2.81
C ASN A 13 -10.70 16.44 -3.07
N TYR A 14 -9.67 16.15 -3.85
CA TYR A 14 -8.73 17.18 -4.29
C TYR A 14 -9.22 17.82 -5.59
N HIS A 15 -9.57 19.11 -5.58
CA HIS A 15 -9.82 19.87 -6.81
C HIS A 15 -8.59 19.89 -7.75
N ILE A 16 -7.39 19.62 -7.21
CA ILE A 16 -6.08 19.71 -7.88
C ILE A 16 -5.47 18.31 -8.16
N LYS A 17 -6.25 17.23 -8.04
CA LYS A 17 -5.74 15.84 -8.18
C LYS A 17 -5.10 15.56 -9.54
N SER A 18 -5.69 16.10 -10.62
CA SER A 18 -5.15 15.97 -11.98
C SER A 18 -3.80 16.66 -12.12
N LEU A 19 -3.66 17.87 -11.55
CA LEU A 19 -2.41 18.62 -11.54
C LEU A 19 -1.33 17.91 -10.71
N ILE A 20 -1.64 17.44 -9.50
CA ILE A 20 -0.68 16.70 -8.67
C ILE A 20 -0.19 15.46 -9.41
N LYS A 21 -1.10 14.67 -9.99
CA LYS A 21 -0.73 13.50 -10.80
C LYS A 21 0.15 13.88 -11.98
N SER A 22 -0.20 14.95 -12.71
CA SER A 22 0.59 15.44 -13.85
C SER A 22 1.98 15.89 -13.42
N ASN A 23 2.10 16.63 -12.32
CA ASN A 23 3.36 17.11 -11.78
C ASN A 23 4.25 15.97 -11.29
N VAL A 24 3.68 14.97 -10.59
CA VAL A 24 4.40 13.77 -10.16
C VAL A 24 4.89 12.98 -11.37
N VAL A 25 4.02 12.76 -12.37
CA VAL A 25 4.40 12.05 -13.60
C VAL A 25 5.53 12.77 -14.33
N LYS A 26 5.42 14.10 -14.45
CA LYS A 26 6.45 14.93 -15.08
C LYS A 26 7.78 14.85 -14.33
N TYR A 27 7.75 15.02 -13.00
CA TYR A 27 8.95 14.95 -12.16
C TYR A 27 9.65 13.59 -12.31
N LEU A 28 8.92 12.50 -12.25
CA LEU A 28 9.49 11.16 -12.42
C LEU A 28 10.05 10.95 -13.83
N THR A 29 9.36 11.47 -14.85
CA THR A 29 9.83 11.41 -16.24
C THR A 29 11.11 12.22 -16.43
N ASP A 30 11.23 13.38 -15.79
CA ASP A 30 12.44 14.21 -15.78
C ASP A 30 13.64 13.50 -15.10
N LEU A 31 13.37 12.56 -14.19
CA LEU A 31 14.34 11.64 -13.59
C LEU A 31 14.62 10.38 -14.43
N GLY A 32 14.01 10.27 -15.62
CA GLY A 32 14.13 9.09 -16.49
C GLY A 32 13.29 7.88 -16.06
N ILE A 33 12.38 8.05 -15.10
CA ILE A 33 11.47 7.00 -14.64
C ILE A 33 10.13 7.18 -15.34
N ILE A 34 9.72 6.18 -16.13
CA ILE A 34 8.45 6.22 -16.87
C ILE A 34 7.33 5.66 -16.00
N PRO A 35 6.35 6.47 -15.56
CA PRO A 35 5.31 6.00 -14.66
C PRO A 35 4.19 5.27 -15.39
N VAL A 36 3.62 4.24 -14.73
CA VAL A 36 2.42 3.56 -15.23
C VAL A 36 1.19 4.31 -14.73
N VAL A 37 0.60 5.15 -15.58
CA VAL A 37 -0.53 6.03 -15.19
C VAL A 37 -1.89 5.31 -15.22
N TYR A 38 -1.99 4.18 -15.95
CA TYR A 38 -3.22 3.42 -16.13
C TYR A 38 -3.06 1.97 -15.69
N CYS A 39 -3.65 1.62 -14.54
CA CYS A 39 -4.04 0.24 -14.29
C CYS A 39 -5.39 0.04 -14.98
N GLN A 40 -5.45 -0.80 -16.02
CA GLN A 40 -6.73 -1.06 -16.70
C GLN A 40 -7.77 -1.55 -15.68
N LYS A 41 -8.99 -0.98 -15.73
CA LYS A 41 -10.12 -1.33 -14.87
C LYS A 41 -10.40 -2.82 -14.99
N ALA A 42 -10.17 -3.60 -13.95
CA ALA A 42 -10.81 -4.90 -13.79
C ALA A 42 -12.25 -4.65 -13.34
N THR A 43 -13.16 -4.34 -14.27
CA THR A 43 -14.62 -4.53 -14.25
C THR A 43 -15.30 -3.61 -15.27
N GLN A 44 -15.60 -4.14 -16.45
CA GLN A 44 -16.84 -3.86 -17.16
C GLN A 44 -17.34 -5.19 -17.72
N ILE A 45 -18.31 -5.79 -17.03
CA ILE A 45 -19.30 -6.61 -17.70
C ILE A 45 -20.30 -5.58 -18.19
N ASP A 46 -20.27 -5.25 -19.48
CA ASP A 46 -21.42 -4.73 -20.23
C ASP A 46 -21.18 -5.02 -21.70
N ALA A 47 -22.25 -5.47 -22.35
CA ALA A 47 -22.27 -6.14 -23.63
C ALA A 47 -22.00 -5.20 -24.81
N GLY A 48 -21.38 -5.76 -25.86
CA GLY A 48 -21.57 -5.29 -27.24
C GLY A 48 -20.57 -4.26 -27.75
N THR A 49 -19.36 -4.69 -28.09
CA THR A 49 -18.66 -4.22 -29.31
C THR A 49 -17.49 -5.15 -29.63
N THR A 50 -17.61 -5.85 -30.76
CA THR A 50 -16.58 -6.72 -31.32
C THR A 50 -15.40 -5.91 -31.84
N TYR A 51 -14.22 -6.14 -31.27
CA TYR A 51 -12.93 -5.89 -31.91
C TYR A 51 -12.10 -7.16 -31.76
N GLU A 52 -11.65 -7.71 -32.89
CA GLU A 52 -10.95 -9.01 -32.96
C GLU A 52 -9.59 -8.97 -32.23
N MET A 53 -9.40 -9.93 -31.32
CA MET A 53 -8.13 -10.15 -30.63
C MET A 53 -7.12 -10.89 -31.52
N PRO A 54 -5.81 -10.59 -31.45
CA PRO A 54 -4.78 -11.48 -31.96
C PRO A 54 -4.82 -12.82 -31.21
N LYS A 55 -4.79 -13.91 -31.96
CA LYS A 55 -4.92 -15.29 -31.46
C LYS A 55 -3.84 -15.61 -30.41
N LYS A 56 -4.26 -15.90 -29.17
CA LYS A 56 -3.40 -16.39 -28.08
C LYS A 56 -2.75 -17.72 -28.47
N LYS A 57 -1.42 -17.79 -28.39
CA LYS A 57 -0.70 -19.08 -28.29
C LYS A 57 -1.03 -19.72 -26.94
N LYS A 58 -1.48 -20.98 -26.99
CA LYS A 58 -1.84 -21.80 -25.82
C LYS A 58 -0.60 -22.05 -24.96
N GLY A 59 -0.67 -21.74 -23.67
CA GLY A 59 0.44 -21.98 -22.73
C GLY A 59 0.19 -21.51 -21.29
N VAL A 60 -0.73 -22.18 -20.60
CA VAL A 60 -0.76 -22.41 -19.14
C VAL A 60 -0.50 -21.22 -18.18
N CYS A 61 -1.56 -20.50 -17.82
CA CYS A 61 -1.71 -20.01 -16.44
C CYS A 61 -2.96 -20.68 -15.85
N LYS A 62 -2.77 -21.79 -15.13
CA LYS A 62 -3.85 -22.43 -14.37
C LYS A 62 -4.19 -21.49 -13.20
N PHE A 63 -5.25 -20.70 -13.37
CA PHE A 63 -5.89 -19.96 -12.30
C PHE A 63 -6.36 -20.98 -11.24
N ARG A 64 -5.55 -21.16 -10.19
CA ARG A 64 -5.89 -22.04 -9.06
C ARG A 64 -7.07 -21.38 -8.35
N LYS A 65 -8.29 -21.86 -8.61
CA LYS A 65 -9.51 -21.46 -7.88
C LYS A 65 -9.27 -21.74 -6.38
N ARG A 66 -8.86 -20.72 -5.63
CA ARG A 66 -8.87 -20.77 -4.15
C ARG A 66 -10.31 -20.46 -3.73
N LYS A 67 -10.88 -21.28 -2.85
CA LYS A 67 -12.18 -21.01 -2.21
C LYS A 67 -12.05 -19.66 -1.48
N PHE A 68 -12.80 -18.67 -1.92
CA PHE A 68 -12.90 -17.34 -1.34
C PHE A 68 -14.19 -17.30 -0.52
N GLU A 69 -14.11 -17.63 0.75
CA GLU A 69 -15.19 -17.43 1.72
C GLU A 69 -14.59 -16.98 3.05
N GLY A 70 -15.11 -15.89 3.64
CA GLY A 70 -15.16 -15.77 5.10
C GLY A 70 -14.39 -14.64 5.81
N PHE A 71 -13.71 -13.71 5.16
CA PHE A 71 -13.17 -12.53 5.89
C PHE A 71 -13.14 -11.25 5.07
N VAL A 72 -12.81 -11.41 3.79
CA VAL A 72 -12.83 -10.37 2.75
C VAL A 72 -14.24 -10.21 2.12
N GLY A 73 -15.22 -10.99 2.58
CA GLY A 73 -16.61 -10.97 2.09
C GLY A 73 -16.96 -12.19 1.22
N SER A 74 -18.26 -12.37 0.95
CA SER A 74 -18.79 -13.38 0.01
C SER A 74 -18.65 -12.87 -1.44
N LYS A 75 -18.69 -13.78 -2.43
CA LYS A 75 -18.59 -13.50 -3.88
C LYS A 75 -19.34 -12.22 -4.30
N GLY A 76 -18.64 -11.09 -4.36
CA GLY A 76 -19.20 -9.78 -4.73
C GLY A 76 -18.51 -8.61 -4.03
N ASP A 77 -18.17 -8.76 -2.74
CA ASP A 77 -17.59 -7.71 -1.89
C ASP A 77 -16.05 -7.64 -1.88
N VAL A 78 -15.42 -8.42 -2.76
CA VAL A 78 -14.01 -8.79 -2.64
C VAL A 78 -13.07 -7.59 -2.91
N ILE A 79 -13.56 -6.49 -3.49
CA ILE A 79 -12.77 -5.33 -3.91
C ILE A 79 -12.57 -4.36 -2.73
N LEU A 80 -11.33 -3.92 -2.48
CA LEU A 80 -10.97 -2.94 -1.44
C LEU A 80 -11.88 -1.69 -1.43
N ASP A 81 -12.34 -1.28 -2.61
CA ASP A 81 -13.23 -0.14 -2.81
C ASP A 81 -14.64 -0.35 -2.23
N LEU A 82 -15.13 -1.59 -2.14
CA LEU A 82 -16.48 -1.92 -1.66
C LEU A 82 -16.55 -2.18 -0.16
N MET A 83 -15.41 -2.45 0.49
CA MET A 83 -15.38 -2.73 1.93
C MET A 83 -15.83 -1.52 2.75
N PRO A 84 -16.53 -1.73 3.89
CA PRO A 84 -16.86 -0.65 4.83
C PRO A 84 -15.58 -0.06 5.41
N LYS A 85 -15.43 1.27 5.31
CA LYS A 85 -14.23 1.99 5.73
C LYS A 85 -14.53 2.95 6.87
N LYS A 86 -13.57 3.09 7.78
CA LYS A 86 -13.57 4.11 8.83
C LYS A 86 -12.35 5.00 8.68
N VAL A 87 -12.51 6.25 9.12
CA VAL A 87 -11.43 7.22 9.14
C VAL A 87 -10.44 6.87 10.26
N ALA A 88 -9.17 6.81 9.91
CA ALA A 88 -8.05 6.66 10.82
C ALA A 88 -7.15 7.89 10.69
N THR A 89 -6.71 8.43 11.82
CA THR A 89 -5.74 9.53 11.85
C THR A 89 -4.34 8.93 12.01
N LEU A 90 -3.47 9.21 11.04
CA LEU A 90 -2.07 8.81 11.04
C LEU A 90 -1.25 9.73 11.97
N ARG A 91 -0.04 9.31 12.35
CA ARG A 91 0.85 10.12 13.21
C ARG A 91 1.27 11.44 12.56
N THR A 92 1.25 11.48 11.24
CA THR A 92 1.51 12.68 10.42
C THR A 92 0.37 13.69 10.48
N GLY A 93 -0.77 13.35 11.10
CA GLY A 93 -2.00 14.14 11.08
C GLY A 93 -2.87 13.90 9.85
N GLN A 94 -2.43 13.07 8.91
CA GLN A 94 -3.23 12.69 7.73
C GLN A 94 -4.42 11.83 8.14
N MET A 95 -5.60 12.11 7.57
CA MET A 95 -6.81 11.30 7.75
C MET A 95 -6.99 10.37 6.56
N VAL A 96 -6.98 9.06 6.80
CA VAL A 96 -7.12 8.02 5.76
C VAL A 96 -8.34 7.14 6.01
N LYS A 97 -8.98 6.66 4.94
CA LYS A 97 -10.09 5.68 5.00
C LYS A 97 -9.53 4.28 4.83
N ILE A 98 -9.76 3.40 5.80
CA ILE A 98 -9.30 2.00 5.75
C ILE A 98 -10.42 1.03 6.16
N PRO A 99 -10.37 -0.25 5.75
CA PRO A 99 -11.36 -1.26 6.14
C PRO A 99 -11.50 -1.37 7.67
N VAL A 100 -12.75 -1.31 8.15
CA VAL A 100 -13.07 -1.28 9.59
C VAL A 100 -12.47 -2.47 10.34
N ARG A 101 -12.61 -3.69 9.79
CA ARG A 101 -12.10 -4.91 10.43
C ARG A 101 -10.58 -4.89 10.57
N LEU A 102 -9.88 -4.43 9.54
CA LEU A 102 -8.42 -4.29 9.58
C LEU A 102 -7.99 -3.31 10.67
N GLN A 103 -8.66 -2.16 10.78
CA GLN A 103 -8.37 -1.18 11.83
C GLN A 103 -8.52 -1.77 13.24
N ILE A 104 -9.58 -2.56 13.47
CA ILE A 104 -9.81 -3.24 14.77
C ILE A 104 -8.65 -4.19 15.10
N LEU A 105 -8.25 -5.04 14.14
CA LEU A 105 -7.14 -5.98 14.32
C LEU A 105 -5.81 -5.26 14.58
N CYS A 106 -5.48 -4.25 13.77
CA CYS A 106 -4.25 -3.48 13.93
C CYS A 106 -4.19 -2.78 15.30
N ASN A 107 -5.29 -2.17 15.75
CA ASN A 107 -5.35 -1.53 17.06
C ASN A 107 -5.14 -2.54 18.20
N PHE A 108 -5.69 -3.75 18.09
CA PHE A 108 -5.46 -4.81 19.09
C PHE A 108 -4.00 -5.27 19.11
N VAL A 109 -3.40 -5.45 17.93
CA VAL A 109 -1.99 -5.86 17.81
C VAL A 109 -1.05 -4.78 18.34
N LEU A 110 -1.32 -3.49 18.09
CA LEU A 110 -0.52 -2.39 18.65
C LEU A 110 -0.55 -2.36 20.18
N LYS A 111 -1.70 -2.66 20.80
CA LYS A 111 -1.80 -2.78 22.27
C LYS A 111 -0.97 -3.93 22.83
N ASN A 112 -0.66 -4.94 22.00
CA ASN A 112 0.11 -6.12 22.36
C ASN A 112 1.42 -6.19 21.57
N ALA A 113 2.00 -5.03 21.21
CA ALA A 113 3.13 -4.94 20.30
C ALA A 113 4.41 -5.63 20.81
N GLU A 114 4.52 -5.88 22.12
CA GLU A 114 5.71 -6.45 22.74
C GLU A 114 5.79 -7.99 22.67
N VAL A 115 4.73 -8.66 22.21
CA VAL A 115 4.69 -10.12 22.06
C VAL A 115 5.81 -10.59 21.12
N GLU A 116 6.67 -11.48 21.63
CA GLU A 116 7.82 -11.98 20.87
C GLU A 116 7.42 -12.65 19.56
N GLU A 117 8.07 -12.23 18.47
CA GLU A 117 7.94 -12.76 17.11
C GLU A 117 6.50 -12.69 16.58
N ILE A 118 5.76 -11.67 17.01
CA ILE A 118 4.46 -11.32 16.45
C ILE A 118 4.58 -11.17 14.91
N PHE A 119 3.67 -11.80 14.16
CA PHE A 119 3.72 -12.00 12.69
C PHE A 119 4.59 -13.16 12.15
N ILE A 120 5.54 -13.69 12.91
CA ILE A 120 6.34 -14.87 12.48
C ILE A 120 5.72 -16.15 13.02
N LYS A 121 5.39 -16.16 14.32
CA LYS A 121 4.84 -17.36 14.98
C LYS A 121 3.53 -17.79 14.30
N PRO A 122 3.37 -19.09 14.01
CA PRO A 122 2.10 -19.60 13.51
C PRO A 122 1.04 -19.48 14.60
N GLY A 123 -0.16 -19.10 14.20
CA GLY A 123 -1.32 -19.11 15.09
C GLY A 123 -2.16 -20.39 14.94
N HIS A 124 -3.17 -20.53 15.78
CA HIS A 124 -4.16 -21.60 15.73
C HIS A 124 -5.27 -21.26 14.73
N GLN A 125 -5.32 -22.02 13.63
CA GLN A 125 -6.28 -21.78 12.55
C GLN A 125 -7.74 -21.77 13.04
N ILE A 126 -8.13 -22.68 13.94
CA ILE A 126 -9.50 -22.72 14.49
C ILE A 126 -9.83 -21.43 15.25
N LYS A 127 -8.89 -20.91 16.07
CA LYS A 127 -9.08 -19.65 16.79
C LYS A 127 -9.18 -18.46 15.82
N GLN A 128 -8.38 -18.47 14.76
CA GLN A 128 -8.43 -17.44 13.72
C GLN A 128 -9.80 -17.42 13.01
N GLU A 129 -10.33 -18.58 12.62
CA GLU A 129 -11.66 -18.66 12.00
C GLU A 129 -12.78 -18.20 12.95
N ASN A 130 -12.69 -18.55 14.23
CA ASN A 130 -13.65 -18.06 15.24
C ASN A 130 -13.61 -16.52 15.36
N ILE A 131 -12.41 -15.93 15.43
CA ILE A 131 -12.24 -14.47 15.47
C ILE A 131 -12.83 -13.81 14.22
N LYS A 132 -12.55 -14.36 13.03
CA LYS A 132 -13.12 -13.86 11.77
C LYS A 132 -14.64 -13.94 11.76
N ALA A 133 -15.22 -15.03 12.23
CA ALA A 133 -16.67 -15.21 12.30
C ALA A 133 -17.33 -14.16 13.20
N VAL A 134 -16.75 -13.87 14.38
CA VAL A 134 -17.18 -12.80 15.29
C VAL A 134 -17.14 -11.43 14.57
N LEU A 135 -16.01 -11.10 13.93
CA LEU A 135 -15.86 -9.84 13.20
C LEU A 135 -16.78 -9.71 11.97
N ASN A 136 -17.16 -10.81 11.34
CA ASN A 136 -18.10 -10.82 10.22
C ASN A 136 -19.53 -10.52 10.67
N LYS A 137 -19.91 -10.95 11.87
CA LYS A 137 -21.19 -10.60 12.50
C LYS A 137 -21.25 -9.14 12.97
N GLY A 138 -20.13 -8.41 12.93
CA GLY A 138 -20.03 -7.04 13.44
C GLY A 138 -19.86 -6.97 14.96
N GLU A 139 -19.56 -8.09 15.60
CA GLU A 139 -19.29 -8.17 17.04
C GLU A 139 -17.87 -7.65 17.36
N ALA A 140 -17.65 -7.29 18.63
CA ALA A 140 -16.35 -6.81 19.11
C ALA A 140 -15.32 -7.95 19.17
N LEU A 141 -14.05 -7.61 18.94
CA LEU A 141 -12.95 -8.57 19.11
C LEU A 141 -12.85 -8.99 20.58
N PRO A 142 -12.76 -10.30 20.89
CA PRO A 142 -12.61 -10.79 22.27
C PRO A 142 -11.37 -10.19 22.95
N ALA A 143 -11.51 -9.75 24.20
CA ALA A 143 -10.43 -9.09 24.93
C ALA A 143 -9.25 -10.05 25.24
N ASP A 144 -9.55 -11.34 25.38
CA ASP A 144 -8.62 -12.44 25.64
C ASP A 144 -8.10 -13.12 24.36
N ALA A 145 -8.39 -12.55 23.18
CA ALA A 145 -7.88 -13.08 21.92
C ALA A 145 -6.35 -13.14 21.91
N ASN A 146 -5.79 -14.24 21.44
CA ASN A 146 -4.34 -14.37 21.34
C ASN A 146 -3.78 -13.36 20.30
N PRO A 147 -2.83 -12.48 20.67
CA PRO A 147 -2.26 -11.51 19.75
C PRO A 147 -1.60 -12.12 18.51
N VAL A 148 -1.02 -13.32 18.62
CA VAL A 148 -0.43 -14.04 17.49
C VAL A 148 -1.50 -14.43 16.48
N ASP A 149 -2.65 -14.91 16.94
CA ASP A 149 -3.77 -15.27 16.05
C ASP A 149 -4.32 -14.04 15.33
N VAL A 150 -4.50 -12.93 16.04
CA VAL A 150 -4.94 -11.64 15.47
C VAL A 150 -3.93 -11.13 14.43
N ALA A 151 -2.62 -11.22 14.70
CA ALA A 151 -1.57 -10.83 13.77
C ALA A 151 -1.58 -11.69 12.49
N GLN A 152 -1.79 -13.01 12.60
CA GLN A 152 -1.90 -13.90 11.45
C GLN A 152 -3.14 -13.59 10.59
N ILE A 153 -4.26 -13.18 11.20
CA ILE A 153 -5.45 -12.73 10.45
C ILE A 153 -5.13 -11.47 9.62
N ILE A 154 -4.31 -10.54 10.12
CA ILE A 154 -3.86 -9.38 9.33
C ILE A 154 -3.06 -9.83 8.11
N LEU A 155 -2.12 -10.75 8.27
CA LEU A 155 -1.34 -11.28 7.13
C LEU A 155 -2.24 -12.01 6.12
N GLN A 156 -3.21 -12.78 6.62
CA GLN A 156 -4.18 -13.47 5.79
C GLN A 156 -5.08 -12.50 5.02
N PHE A 157 -5.53 -11.42 5.67
CA PHE A 157 -6.27 -10.34 5.00
C PHE A 157 -5.50 -9.79 3.80
N LEU A 158 -4.21 -9.46 3.98
CA LEU A 158 -3.37 -8.95 2.88
C LEU A 158 -3.21 -9.97 1.75
N LYS A 159 -3.03 -11.25 2.11
CA LYS A 159 -2.88 -12.36 1.16
C LYS A 159 -4.16 -12.66 0.36
N GLU A 160 -5.32 -12.41 0.95
CA GLU A 160 -6.63 -12.72 0.38
C GLU A 160 -7.26 -11.54 -0.35
N LEU A 161 -6.59 -10.39 -0.44
CA LEU A 161 -7.08 -9.33 -1.33
C LEU A 161 -7.06 -9.80 -2.78
N PRO A 162 -8.09 -9.51 -3.60
CA PRO A 162 -8.14 -9.91 -5.00
C PRO A 162 -7.15 -9.10 -5.84
N VAL A 163 -6.92 -7.85 -5.44
CA VAL A 163 -5.87 -6.97 -5.95
C VAL A 163 -4.97 -6.68 -4.76
N PRO A 164 -3.66 -6.97 -4.84
CA PRO A 164 -2.73 -6.69 -3.75
C PRO A 164 -2.71 -5.20 -3.39
N VAL A 165 -2.22 -4.88 -2.18
CA VAL A 165 -2.16 -3.49 -1.69
C VAL A 165 -1.42 -2.59 -2.68
N ILE A 166 -0.33 -3.08 -3.27
CA ILE A 166 0.28 -2.46 -4.45
C ILE A 166 -0.19 -3.26 -5.67
N PRO A 167 -1.04 -2.68 -6.55
CA PRO A 167 -1.54 -3.37 -7.74
C PRO A 167 -0.41 -3.85 -8.66
N GLU A 168 -0.58 -5.02 -9.28
CA GLU A 168 0.43 -5.66 -10.13
C GLU A 168 0.95 -4.76 -11.27
N CYS A 169 0.07 -3.94 -11.85
CA CYS A 169 0.43 -2.96 -12.88
C CYS A 169 1.46 -1.91 -12.42
N GLN A 170 1.66 -1.73 -11.11
CA GLN A 170 2.59 -0.76 -10.52
C GLN A 170 3.91 -1.42 -10.06
N HIS A 171 4.02 -2.75 -10.13
CA HIS A 171 5.18 -3.46 -9.60
C HIS A 171 6.47 -3.10 -10.31
N GLN A 172 6.49 -3.18 -11.64
CA GLN A 172 7.68 -2.84 -12.43
C GLN A 172 8.10 -1.38 -12.22
N PHE A 173 7.13 -0.48 -12.15
CA PHE A 173 7.38 0.93 -11.90
C PHE A 173 8.06 1.17 -10.55
N LEU A 174 7.60 0.53 -9.47
CA LEU A 174 8.24 0.65 -8.16
C LEU A 174 9.61 -0.04 -8.09
N LEU A 175 9.82 -1.13 -8.82
CA LEU A 175 11.15 -1.74 -8.96
C LEU A 175 12.13 -0.77 -9.64
N THR A 176 11.70 -0.06 -10.70
CA THR A 176 12.52 0.98 -11.34
C THR A 176 12.77 2.16 -10.39
N CYS A 177 11.78 2.58 -9.61
CA CYS A 177 11.96 3.62 -8.59
C CYS A 177 12.98 3.22 -7.52
N TYR A 178 13.02 1.93 -7.15
CA TYR A 178 13.98 1.40 -6.19
C TYR A 178 15.43 1.41 -6.70
N ASP A 179 15.62 1.23 -8.01
CA ASP A 179 16.95 1.24 -8.64
C ASP A 179 17.50 2.68 -8.81
N HIS A 180 16.69 3.71 -8.56
CA HIS A 180 17.12 5.11 -8.59
C HIS A 180 18.01 5.48 -7.38
N ALA A 181 18.93 6.43 -7.56
CA ALA A 181 19.82 6.90 -6.49
C ALA A 181 19.05 7.49 -5.30
N ASP A 182 18.06 8.35 -5.59
CA ASP A 182 17.19 9.01 -4.60
C ASP A 182 15.95 8.19 -4.21
N ARG A 183 16.05 6.85 -4.22
CA ARG A 183 14.92 5.93 -3.98
C ARG A 183 14.13 6.23 -2.70
N GLU A 184 14.75 6.78 -1.67
CA GLU A 184 14.07 7.08 -0.40
C GLU A 184 13.03 8.20 -0.52
N ASP A 185 13.21 9.12 -1.46
CA ASP A 185 12.27 10.20 -1.75
C ASP A 185 11.37 9.85 -2.96
N VAL A 186 11.93 9.16 -3.94
CA VAL A 186 11.21 8.73 -5.15
C VAL A 186 10.12 7.70 -4.83
N LEU A 187 10.37 6.72 -3.97
CA LEU A 187 9.39 5.67 -3.66
C LEU A 187 8.10 6.20 -3.00
N PRO A 188 8.15 7.01 -1.92
CA PRO A 188 6.94 7.61 -1.36
C PRO A 188 6.17 8.49 -2.36
N LEU A 189 6.90 9.23 -3.20
CA LEU A 189 6.30 10.06 -4.25
C LEU A 189 5.60 9.21 -5.33
N ALA A 190 6.24 8.13 -5.76
CA ALA A 190 5.69 7.16 -6.69
C ALA A 190 4.38 6.53 -6.17
N CYS A 191 4.28 6.31 -4.85
CA CYS A 191 3.05 5.83 -4.22
C CYS A 191 1.84 6.78 -4.40
N LEU A 192 2.04 8.06 -4.72
CA LEU A 192 0.95 9.00 -5.03
C LEU A 192 0.21 8.66 -6.33
N LEU A 193 0.81 7.84 -7.19
CA LEU A 193 0.19 7.36 -8.44
C LEU A 193 -0.70 6.13 -8.22
N LEU A 194 -0.66 5.53 -7.04
CA LEU A 194 -1.55 4.42 -6.68
C LEU A 194 -3.02 4.89 -6.60
N PRO A 195 -3.99 3.97 -6.75
CA PRO A 195 -5.38 4.28 -6.49
C PRO A 195 -5.59 4.81 -5.05
N PRO A 196 -6.56 5.72 -4.82
CA PRO A 196 -6.80 6.36 -3.52
C PRO A 196 -6.88 5.40 -2.32
N ASN A 197 -7.67 4.33 -2.46
CA ASN A 197 -7.84 3.36 -1.38
C ASN A 197 -6.57 2.52 -1.14
N HIS A 198 -5.79 2.27 -2.19
CA HIS A 198 -4.53 1.54 -2.10
C HIS A 198 -3.45 2.38 -1.40
N VAL A 199 -3.28 3.65 -1.75
CA VAL A 199 -2.32 4.54 -1.05
C VAL A 199 -2.72 4.78 0.40
N ASN A 200 -4.01 4.94 0.69
CA ASN A 200 -4.52 5.08 2.06
C ASN A 200 -4.20 3.85 2.92
N LEU A 201 -4.46 2.65 2.37
CA LEU A 201 -4.18 1.39 3.04
C LEU A 201 -2.67 1.20 3.23
N LEU A 202 -1.86 1.50 2.21
CA LEU A 202 -0.40 1.41 2.28
C LEU A 202 0.18 2.36 3.34
N ALA A 203 -0.25 3.62 3.36
CA ALA A 203 0.20 4.62 4.33
C ALA A 203 -0.11 4.17 5.77
N TYR A 204 -1.32 3.66 6.02
CA TYR A 204 -1.70 3.13 7.32
C TYR A 204 -0.85 1.92 7.72
N LEU A 205 -0.70 0.93 6.83
CA LEU A 205 0.05 -0.29 7.11
C LEU A 205 1.54 -0.02 7.35
N MET A 206 2.17 0.85 6.56
CA MET A 206 3.58 1.18 6.75
C MET A 206 3.83 1.86 8.09
N GLN A 207 2.95 2.76 8.53
CA GLN A 207 3.05 3.35 9.87
C GLN A 207 2.75 2.34 10.98
N PHE A 208 1.80 1.43 10.77
CA PHE A 208 1.49 0.35 11.71
C PHE A 208 2.69 -0.58 11.92
N PHE A 209 3.32 -1.07 10.84
CA PHE A 209 4.49 -1.95 10.94
C PHE A 209 5.72 -1.22 11.48
N GLU A 210 5.90 0.06 11.14
CA GLU A 210 6.95 0.87 11.75
C GLU A 210 6.77 0.97 13.27
N GLN A 211 5.54 1.20 13.77
CA GLN A 211 5.24 1.22 15.21
C GLN A 211 5.47 -0.13 15.89
N ILE A 212 5.19 -1.25 15.22
CA ILE A 212 5.56 -2.57 15.76
C ILE A 212 7.08 -2.68 15.87
N SER A 213 7.82 -2.17 14.89
CA SER A 213 9.28 -2.24 14.87
C SER A 213 9.95 -1.40 15.96
N THR A 214 9.29 -0.36 16.50
CA THR A 214 9.85 0.41 17.63
C THR A 214 9.97 -0.45 18.91
N HIS A 215 9.23 -1.56 18.99
CA HIS A 215 9.25 -2.51 20.09
C HIS A 215 10.20 -3.70 19.86
N HIS A 216 11.06 -3.65 18.83
CA HIS A 216 11.98 -4.74 18.43
C HIS A 216 12.84 -5.32 19.56
N LYS A 217 13.16 -4.54 20.60
CA LYS A 217 13.93 -5.03 21.76
C LYS A 217 13.21 -6.15 22.52
N ARG A 218 11.87 -6.14 22.53
CA ARG A 218 11.03 -7.18 23.15
C ARG A 218 10.49 -8.12 22.09
N ASN A 219 9.82 -7.58 21.07
CA ASN A 219 9.12 -8.42 20.10
C ASN A 219 10.03 -9.07 19.03
N LYS A 220 11.33 -8.72 18.96
CA LYS A 220 12.30 -9.22 17.96
C LYS A 220 11.97 -8.89 16.50
N MET A 221 10.99 -8.01 16.26
CA MET A 221 10.54 -7.62 14.92
C MET A 221 11.25 -6.34 14.46
N THR A 222 12.35 -6.49 13.72
CA THR A 222 12.98 -5.34 13.04
C THR A 222 12.22 -4.98 11.75
N VAL A 223 12.43 -3.77 11.24
CA VAL A 223 11.90 -3.36 9.93
C VAL A 223 12.30 -4.34 8.81
N ALA A 224 13.53 -4.89 8.86
CA ALA A 224 13.99 -5.87 7.88
C ALA A 224 13.24 -7.21 8.02
N THR A 225 12.96 -7.65 9.25
CA THR A 225 12.18 -8.87 9.52
C THR A 225 10.74 -8.71 9.04
N LEU A 226 10.12 -7.56 9.35
CA LEU A 226 8.78 -7.24 8.90
C LEU A 226 8.71 -7.14 7.37
N GLY A 227 9.68 -6.48 6.73
CA GLY A 227 9.77 -6.40 5.27
C GLY A 227 9.79 -7.76 4.57
N LYS A 228 10.50 -8.75 5.14
CA LYS A 228 10.47 -10.14 4.65
C LYS A 228 9.11 -10.80 4.82
N CYS A 229 8.44 -10.55 5.94
CA CYS A 229 7.13 -11.12 6.27
C CYS A 229 6.02 -10.56 5.36
N VAL A 230 5.97 -9.24 5.18
CA VAL A 230 4.83 -8.56 4.54
C VAL A 230 5.08 -8.18 3.08
N GLY A 231 6.34 -8.08 2.65
CA GLY A 231 6.67 -7.70 1.27
C GLY A 231 5.99 -8.54 0.20
N PRO A 232 6.08 -9.89 0.26
CA PRO A 232 5.40 -10.76 -0.70
C PRO A 232 3.86 -10.68 -0.64
N LEU A 233 3.30 -10.17 0.45
CA LEU A 233 1.84 -10.01 0.61
C LEU A 233 1.35 -8.68 0.05
N ILE A 234 2.14 -7.61 0.23
CA ILE A 234 1.82 -6.24 -0.21
C ILE A 234 2.14 -6.06 -1.70
N MET A 235 3.24 -6.65 -2.17
CA MET A 235 3.74 -6.58 -3.54
C MET A 235 4.21 -7.98 -3.99
N PRO A 236 3.28 -8.85 -4.40
CA PRO A 236 3.62 -10.23 -4.78
C PRO A 236 4.41 -10.27 -6.09
N VAL A 237 5.66 -10.73 -6.01
CA VAL A 237 6.56 -10.92 -7.16
C VAL A 237 7.00 -12.38 -7.24
N ASN A 238 7.22 -12.88 -8.47
CA ASN A 238 7.59 -14.28 -8.70
C ASN A 238 9.10 -14.47 -8.93
N ALA A 239 9.80 -13.42 -9.35
CA ALA A 239 11.23 -13.48 -9.67
C ALA A 239 12.09 -13.38 -8.40
N PRO A 240 13.03 -14.31 -8.14
CA PRO A 240 13.87 -14.29 -6.93
C PRO A 240 14.64 -12.99 -6.70
N GLU A 241 15.15 -12.38 -7.77
CA GLU A 241 15.85 -11.10 -7.78
C GLU A 241 14.95 -9.96 -7.30
N ASP A 242 13.67 -9.98 -7.68
CA ASP A 242 12.70 -8.98 -7.29
C ASP A 242 12.24 -9.16 -5.85
N ILE A 243 12.21 -10.40 -5.32
CA ILE A 243 11.84 -10.64 -3.91
C ILE A 243 12.75 -9.82 -2.98
N LYS A 244 14.07 -9.81 -3.24
CA LYS A 244 15.02 -9.03 -2.44
C LYS A 244 14.76 -7.53 -2.57
N LYS A 245 14.47 -7.04 -3.79
CA LYS A 245 14.11 -5.63 -4.03
C LYS A 245 12.83 -5.27 -3.30
N VAL A 246 11.78 -6.09 -3.36
CA VAL A 246 10.50 -5.89 -2.67
C VAL A 246 10.69 -5.77 -1.16
N VAL A 247 11.48 -6.64 -0.56
CA VAL A 247 11.80 -6.54 0.88
C VAL A 247 12.43 -5.18 1.20
N ASN A 248 13.38 -4.73 0.40
CA ASN A 248 14.05 -3.44 0.62
C ASN A 248 13.15 -2.24 0.30
N ILE A 249 12.24 -2.35 -0.66
CA ILE A 249 11.18 -1.37 -0.91
C ILE A 249 10.31 -1.24 0.34
N MET A 250 9.83 -2.35 0.91
CA MET A 250 9.05 -2.31 2.15
C MET A 250 9.83 -1.69 3.31
N VAL A 251 11.11 -2.02 3.46
CA VAL A 251 11.97 -1.42 4.50
C VAL A 251 12.08 0.09 4.32
N THR A 252 12.28 0.55 3.08
CA THR A 252 12.38 1.98 2.75
C THR A 252 11.05 2.69 3.04
N LEU A 253 9.94 2.11 2.62
CA LEU A 253 8.59 2.64 2.84
C LEU A 253 8.21 2.67 4.33
N MET A 254 8.60 1.67 5.13
CA MET A 254 8.39 1.71 6.59
C MET A 254 9.23 2.80 7.25
N ARG A 255 10.50 2.97 6.85
CA ARG A 255 11.38 4.03 7.36
C ARG A 255 10.91 5.44 7.00
N ARG A 256 10.28 5.60 5.83
CA ARG A 256 9.73 6.87 5.32
C ARG A 256 8.19 6.85 5.33
N ALA A 257 7.59 6.14 6.28
CA ALA A 257 6.14 5.97 6.36
C ALA A 257 5.39 7.27 6.64
N ASP A 258 6.10 8.30 7.10
CA ASP A 258 5.64 9.66 7.29
C ASP A 258 5.43 10.42 5.96
N LEU A 259 6.06 9.98 4.87
CA LEU A 259 5.94 10.61 3.56
C LEU A 259 4.88 9.98 2.65
N ILE A 260 4.45 8.76 2.94
CA ILE A 260 3.51 8.03 2.07
C ILE A 260 2.15 8.73 2.11
N GLY A 261 1.69 9.16 0.94
CA GLY A 261 0.43 9.88 0.82
C GLY A 261 0.51 11.38 1.14
N MET A 262 1.69 11.89 1.52
CA MET A 262 1.94 13.32 1.65
C MET A 262 2.23 13.93 0.28
N VAL A 263 1.65 15.10 0.02
CA VAL A 263 1.90 15.84 -1.24
C VAL A 263 2.89 16.97 -0.93
N PRO A 264 4.11 16.94 -1.50
CA PRO A 264 5.04 18.05 -1.39
C PRO A 264 4.41 19.33 -2.01
N GLU A 265 4.65 20.49 -1.39
CA GLU A 265 4.11 21.78 -1.86
C GLU A 265 4.48 22.05 -3.33
N LEU A 266 5.66 21.60 -3.77
CA LEU A 266 6.11 21.72 -5.16
C LEU A 266 5.15 21.04 -6.16
N MET A 267 4.52 19.93 -5.76
CA MET A 267 3.59 19.17 -6.61
C MET A 267 2.22 19.83 -6.72
N THR A 268 1.91 20.82 -5.86
CA THR A 268 0.66 21.59 -5.91
C THR A 268 0.74 22.85 -6.76
N LEU A 269 1.94 23.25 -7.19
CA LEU A 269 2.12 24.46 -7.99
C LEU A 269 1.73 24.22 -9.45
N GLU A 270 1.05 25.21 -10.05
CA GLU A 270 0.83 25.21 -11.49
C GLU A 270 2.17 25.38 -12.23
N PRO A 271 2.34 24.69 -13.37
CA PRO A 271 3.53 24.84 -14.18
C PRO A 271 3.63 26.30 -14.66
N LYS A 272 4.64 27.03 -14.19
CA LYS A 272 4.89 28.40 -14.68
C LYS A 272 5.06 28.36 -16.20
N PRO A 273 4.37 29.24 -16.96
CA PRO A 273 4.52 29.29 -18.41
C PRO A 273 5.99 29.57 -18.75
N SER A 274 6.51 28.73 -19.65
CA SER A 274 7.91 28.62 -19.99
C SER A 274 8.56 29.95 -20.40
N ARG A 275 9.50 30.46 -19.60
CA ARG A 275 10.60 31.28 -20.12
C ARG A 275 11.89 30.48 -19.96
N ARG A 276 12.36 29.95 -21.10
CA ARG A 276 13.68 29.35 -21.41
C ARG A 276 14.25 28.37 -20.37
N ARG A 277 14.41 27.11 -20.82
CA ARG A 277 15.24 26.05 -20.22
C ARG A 277 16.49 26.63 -19.54
N ARG A 278 16.46 26.78 -18.22
CA ARG A 278 17.62 26.51 -17.37
C ARG A 278 17.27 25.28 -16.55
N SER A 279 18.22 24.36 -16.51
CA SER A 279 18.11 23.07 -15.84
C SER A 279 17.52 23.24 -14.44
N TRP A 280 16.36 22.64 -14.18
CA TRP A 280 15.72 22.64 -12.85
C TRP A 280 16.63 22.03 -11.78
N VAL A 281 17.59 21.19 -12.19
CA VAL A 281 18.60 20.55 -11.33
C VAL A 281 19.51 21.58 -10.63
N GLU A 282 19.81 22.72 -11.25
CA GLU A 282 20.68 23.74 -10.64
C GLU A 282 20.00 24.57 -9.54
N SER A 283 18.66 24.63 -9.52
CA SER A 283 17.93 25.38 -8.47
C SER A 283 17.76 24.59 -7.17
N LEU A 284 17.93 23.26 -7.21
CA LEU A 284 17.88 22.40 -6.02
C LEU A 284 19.18 22.46 -5.19
N LEU A 285 20.34 22.76 -5.82
CA LEU A 285 21.64 22.77 -5.15
C LEU A 285 22.06 24.13 -4.56
N LYS A 286 21.26 25.20 -4.71
CA LYS A 286 21.62 26.56 -4.24
C LYS A 286 20.87 27.04 -2.99
N ARG A 287 20.31 26.13 -2.18
CA ARG A 287 19.66 26.47 -0.90
C ARG A 287 20.17 25.67 0.30
N CYS A 288 21.44 25.27 0.26
CA CYS A 288 22.24 25.00 1.45
C CYS A 288 23.30 26.10 1.59
#